data_AF-A0A965DNP6-F1
#
_entry.id   AF-A0A965DNP6-F1
#
_cell.length_a   1.000
_cell.length_b   1.000
_cell.length_c   1.000
_cell.angle_alpha   90.00
_cell.angle_beta   90.00
_cell.angle_gamma   90.00
#
_symmetry.space_group_name_H-M   'P 1'
#
loop_
_entity.id
_entity.type
_entity.pdbx_description
1 polymer ?
#
loop_
_entity_poly.entity_id
_entity_poly.type
_entity_poly.pdbx_seq_one_letter_code
_entity_poly.pdbx_strand_id
1 'polypeptide(L)'
;MPFVIVDVETTGGSPKHSKITEIAMYKYDGNSLVDEFVTLLNPEQSIPDFIVRLTGITDAMVKDAPKFYEVAKNILDFCEGCVFVAHNVGFDYGMLRNEFRALGYDFRFPHLCTVRAARYVLPGHDSYSLGKI
;
A
#
# COMPACT_ATOMS: atom_id res chain seq x y z
N MET A 1 3.40 19.45 6.87
CA MET A 1 2.48 18.31 6.86
C MET A 1 3.26 17.12 6.33
N PRO A 2 3.49 16.07 7.12
CA PRO A 2 4.29 14.92 6.71
C PRO A 2 3.59 14.09 5.61
N PHE A 3 4.38 13.28 4.92
CA PHE A 3 3.93 12.30 3.95
C PHE A 3 4.02 10.90 4.55
N VAL A 4 3.12 10.02 4.14
CA VAL A 4 3.22 8.58 4.40
C VAL A 4 3.32 7.90 3.05
N ILE A 5 4.51 7.39 2.73
CA ILE A 5 4.79 6.66 1.51
C ILE A 5 4.35 5.21 1.74
N VAL A 6 3.47 4.71 0.89
CA VAL A 6 2.85 3.40 1.04
C VAL A 6 3.07 2.56 -0.21
N ASP A 7 3.33 1.29 0.02
CA ASP A 7 3.35 0.23 -0.97
C ASP A 7 2.63 -1.00 -0.38
N VAL A 8 1.88 -1.73 -1.22
CA VAL A 8 1.19 -2.95 -0.79
C VAL A 8 1.43 -4.08 -1.78
N GLU A 9 1.67 -5.27 -1.21
CA GLU A 9 1.60 -6.51 -1.97
C GLU A 9 0.26 -7.20 -1.72
N THR A 10 -0.25 -7.89 -2.74
CA THR A 10 -1.63 -8.37 -2.73
C THR A 10 -1.78 -9.72 -3.41
N THR A 11 -2.89 -10.40 -3.16
CA THR A 11 -3.25 -11.66 -3.82
C THR A 11 -3.68 -11.49 -5.29
N GLY A 12 -3.60 -10.29 -5.88
CA GLY A 12 -4.03 -10.04 -7.26
C GLY A 12 -4.05 -8.57 -7.68
N GLY A 13 -4.08 -8.32 -9.00
CA GLY A 13 -4.02 -6.96 -9.55
C GLY A 13 -5.33 -6.15 -9.52
N SER A 14 -6.40 -6.65 -8.88
CA SER A 14 -7.70 -5.96 -8.82
C SER A 14 -8.16 -5.79 -7.38
N PRO A 15 -8.36 -4.55 -6.89
CA PRO A 15 -8.77 -4.32 -5.51
C PRO A 15 -10.09 -4.97 -5.12
N LYS A 16 -10.98 -5.24 -6.08
CA LYS A 16 -12.31 -5.80 -5.78
C LYS A 16 -12.26 -7.25 -5.32
N HIS A 17 -11.24 -8.01 -5.74
CA HIS A 17 -11.15 -9.46 -5.54
C HIS A 17 -9.85 -9.88 -4.84
N SER A 18 -8.99 -8.92 -4.50
CA SER A 18 -7.67 -9.19 -3.92
C SER A 18 -7.64 -8.73 -2.46
N LYS A 19 -6.76 -9.36 -1.69
CA LYS A 19 -6.48 -9.04 -0.29
C LYS A 19 -5.03 -8.62 -0.14
N ILE A 20 -4.74 -7.80 0.85
CA ILE A 20 -3.37 -7.36 1.14
C ILE A 20 -2.59 -8.51 1.81
N THR A 21 -1.39 -8.78 1.33
CA THR A 21 -0.45 -9.77 1.89
C THR A 21 0.75 -9.12 2.57
N GLU A 22 1.08 -7.88 2.20
CA GLU A 22 2.07 -7.04 2.87
C GLU A 22 1.67 -5.58 2.75
N ILE A 23 1.99 -4.79 3.77
CA ILE A 23 1.94 -3.34 3.72
C ILE A 23 3.24 -2.76 4.26
N ALA A 24 3.82 -1.83 3.50
CA ALA A 24 4.96 -1.03 3.92
C ALA A 24 4.57 0.45 3.93
N MET A 25 4.78 1.12 5.06
CA MET A 25 4.45 2.52 5.26
C MET A 25 5.63 3.26 5.88
N TYR A 26 6.08 4.33 5.24
CA TYR A 26 7.20 5.15 5.68
C TYR A 26 6.76 6.58 5.87
N LYS A 27 6.95 7.14 7.07
CA LYS A 27 6.60 8.53 7.39
C LYS A 27 7.80 9.44 7.11
N TYR A 28 7.57 10.48 6.31
CA TYR A 28 8.59 11.43 5.89
C TYR A 28 8.13 12.86 6.21
N ASP A 29 8.96 13.63 6.91
CA ASP A 29 8.59 14.98 7.37
C ASP A 29 8.90 16.10 6.34
N GLY A 30 9.56 15.75 5.24
CA GLY A 30 10.07 16.69 4.24
C GLY A 30 11.60 16.70 4.15
N ASN A 31 12.29 16.26 5.20
CA ASN A 31 13.75 16.23 5.30
C ASN A 31 14.30 14.82 5.59
N SER A 32 13.58 14.01 6.37
CA SER A 32 14.02 12.68 6.80
C SER A 32 12.86 11.72 7.03
N LEU A 33 13.17 10.41 7.01
CA LEU A 33 12.28 9.38 7.51
C LEU A 33 12.19 9.49 9.04
N VAL A 34 10.97 9.55 9.57
CA VAL A 34 10.72 9.77 11.00
C VAL A 34 10.01 8.60 11.66
N ASP A 35 9.44 7.68 10.87
CA ASP A 35 8.74 6.50 11.37
C ASP A 35 8.55 5.46 10.24
N GLU A 36 8.38 4.20 10.60
CA GLU A 36 8.07 3.11 9.67
C GLU A 36 7.08 2.10 10.27
N PHE A 37 6.22 1.56 9.42
CA PHE A 37 5.30 0.48 9.75
C PHE A 37 5.29 -0.51 8.58
N VAL A 38 5.88 -1.69 8.80
CA VAL A 38 5.98 -2.75 7.79
C VAL A 38 5.49 -4.06 8.39
N THR A 39 4.56 -4.73 7.72
CA THR A 39 4.05 -6.03 8.18
C THR A 39 3.54 -6.87 7.03
N LEU A 40 3.81 -8.18 7.11
CA LEU A 40 3.02 -9.17 6.39
C LEU A 40 1.60 -9.22 6.97
N LEU A 41 0.65 -9.64 6.15
CA LEU A 41 -0.74 -9.78 6.53
C LEU A 41 -1.29 -11.11 6.04
N ASN A 42 -2.05 -11.79 6.91
CA ASN A 42 -2.82 -12.96 6.52
C ASN A 42 -4.02 -12.49 5.68
N PRO A 43 -4.08 -12.82 4.37
CA PRO A 43 -5.14 -12.38 3.47
C PRO A 43 -6.45 -13.16 3.66
N GLU A 44 -6.47 -14.19 4.51
CA GLU A 44 -7.58 -15.12 4.71
C GLU A 44 -8.04 -15.84 3.43
N GLN A 45 -7.14 -15.95 2.44
CA GLN A 45 -7.32 -16.70 1.19
C GLN A 45 -5.98 -17.17 0.64
N SER A 46 -5.99 -18.16 -0.24
CA SER A 46 -4.75 -18.64 -0.88
C SER A 46 -4.14 -17.60 -1.83
N ILE A 47 -2.82 -17.52 -1.84
CA ILE A 47 -2.06 -16.66 -2.77
C ILE A 47 -1.83 -17.43 -4.09
N PRO A 48 -2.30 -16.94 -5.25
CA PRO A 48 -2.07 -17.62 -6.52
C PRO A 48 -0.58 -17.74 -6.86
N ASP A 49 -0.15 -18.88 -7.43
CA ASP A 49 1.27 -19.13 -7.73
C ASP A 49 1.95 -18.05 -8.57
N PHE A 50 1.22 -17.40 -9.47
CA PHE A 50 1.78 -16.32 -10.29
C PHE A 50 2.06 -15.06 -9.47
N ILE A 51 1.30 -14.80 -8.40
CA ILE A 51 1.55 -13.75 -7.43
C ILE A 51 2.75 -14.13 -6.56
N VAL A 52 2.80 -15.38 -6.08
CA VAL A 52 3.96 -15.87 -5.32
C VAL A 52 5.25 -15.68 -6.11
N ARG A 53 5.24 -15.98 -7.42
CA ARG A 53 6.40 -15.74 -8.30
C ARG A 53 6.73 -14.26 -8.51
N LEU A 54 5.74 -13.38 -8.44
CA LEU A 54 5.91 -11.94 -8.65
C LEU A 54 6.44 -11.25 -7.39
N THR A 55 5.88 -11.57 -6.24
CA THR A 55 6.13 -10.86 -4.97
C THR A 55 7.08 -11.63 -4.04
N GLY A 56 7.22 -12.94 -4.24
CA GLY A 56 7.96 -13.82 -3.34
C GLY A 56 7.20 -14.21 -2.07
N ILE A 57 6.02 -13.66 -1.83
CA ILE A 57 5.23 -13.91 -0.62
C ILE A 57 4.44 -15.21 -0.79
N THR A 58 4.65 -16.17 0.13
CA THR A 58 3.99 -17.48 0.12
C THR A 58 2.89 -17.57 1.17
N ASP A 59 1.93 -18.49 0.99
CA ASP A 59 0.90 -18.79 2.01
C ASP A 59 1.52 -19.15 3.37
N ALA A 60 2.68 -19.81 3.37
CA ALA A 60 3.38 -20.19 4.60
C ALA A 60 3.93 -18.97 5.36
N MET A 61 4.35 -17.91 4.66
CA MET A 61 4.87 -16.70 5.28
C MET A 61 3.78 -15.89 5.98
N VAL A 62 2.57 -15.88 5.41
CA VAL A 62 1.45 -15.06 5.91
C VAL A 62 0.50 -15.82 6.83
N LYS A 63 0.67 -17.14 6.97
CA LYS A 63 -0.24 -17.99 7.74
C LYS A 63 -0.47 -17.50 9.18
N ASP A 64 0.61 -17.16 9.87
CA ASP A 64 0.59 -16.72 11.26
C ASP A 64 0.77 -15.19 11.40
N ALA A 65 0.78 -14.47 10.27
CA ALA A 65 0.81 -13.01 10.23
C ALA A 65 -0.54 -12.44 10.72
N PRO A 66 -0.57 -11.19 11.23
CA PRO A 66 -1.81 -10.56 11.63
C PRO A 66 -2.76 -10.42 10.44
N LYS A 67 -4.06 -10.50 10.70
CA LYS A 67 -5.09 -10.18 9.73
C LYS A 67 -5.24 -8.66 9.63
N PHE A 68 -5.78 -8.19 8.51
CA PHE A 68 -5.94 -6.74 8.29
C PHE A 68 -6.65 -6.02 9.44
N TYR A 69 -7.73 -6.60 9.98
CA TYR A 69 -8.50 -5.96 11.05
C TYR A 69 -7.70 -5.79 12.36
N GLU A 70 -6.67 -6.61 12.58
CA GLU A 70 -5.84 -6.56 13.80
C GLU A 70 -4.90 -5.35 13.78
N VAL A 71 -4.52 -4.88 12.58
CA VAL A 71 -3.62 -3.73 12.39
C VAL A 71 -4.33 -2.49 11.84
N ALA A 72 -5.62 -2.58 11.54
CA ALA A 72 -6.39 -1.50 10.91
C ALA A 72 -6.28 -0.18 11.69
N LYS A 73 -6.32 -0.23 13.03
CA LYS A 73 -6.15 0.96 13.87
C LYS A 73 -4.73 1.55 13.73
N ASN A 74 -3.69 0.72 13.71
CA ASN A 74 -2.31 1.17 13.52
C ASN A 74 -2.14 1.91 12.20
N ILE A 75 -2.76 1.42 11.12
CA ILE A 75 -2.71 2.06 9.80
C ILE A 75 -3.38 3.45 9.83
N LEU A 76 -4.54 3.57 10.49
CA LEU A 76 -5.22 4.87 10.65
C LEU A 76 -4.36 5.85 11.44
N ASP A 77 -3.88 5.42 12.61
CA ASP A 77 -3.04 6.23 13.49
C ASP A 77 -1.74 6.66 12.78
N PHE A 78 -1.18 5.79 11.92
CA PHE A 78 0.01 6.11 11.15
C PHE A 78 -0.26 7.15 10.05
N CYS A 79 -1.44 7.13 9.42
CA CYS A 79 -1.86 8.07 8.37
C CYS A 79 -2.36 9.42 8.89
N GLU A 80 -2.76 9.50 10.17
CA GLU A 80 -3.34 10.69 10.77
C GLU A 80 -2.45 11.94 10.55
N GLY A 81 -3.05 13.04 10.10
CA GLY A 81 -2.33 14.29 9.83
C GLY A 81 -1.32 14.26 8.68
N CYS A 82 -1.28 13.18 7.88
CA CYS A 82 -0.35 13.00 6.77
C CYS A 82 -1.03 13.06 5.39
N VAL A 83 -0.23 13.26 4.34
CA VAL A 83 -0.64 12.98 2.95
C VAL A 83 -0.19 11.57 2.58
N PHE A 84 -1.12 10.72 2.16
CA PHE A 84 -0.85 9.38 1.66
C PHE A 84 -0.18 9.46 0.28
N VAL A 85 0.95 8.80 0.09
CA VAL A 85 1.73 8.85 -1.16
C VAL A 85 1.97 7.44 -1.64
N ALA A 86 1.67 7.16 -2.90
CA ALA A 86 2.05 5.89 -3.52
C ALA A 86 2.31 6.04 -5.01
N HIS A 87 3.01 5.06 -5.58
CA HIS A 87 3.34 5.02 -6.99
C HIS A 87 2.23 4.32 -7.77
N ASN A 88 1.44 5.09 -8.52
CA ASN A 88 0.13 4.68 -9.02
C ASN A 88 -0.92 4.50 -7.89
N VAL A 89 -1.04 5.55 -7.05
CA VAL A 89 -1.88 5.60 -5.83
C VAL A 89 -3.29 5.02 -5.92
N GLY A 90 -3.90 5.00 -7.10
CA GLY A 90 -5.23 4.43 -7.28
C GLY A 90 -5.31 2.95 -6.89
N PHE A 91 -4.21 2.20 -7.03
CA PHE A 91 -4.13 0.80 -6.64
C PHE A 91 -4.03 0.64 -5.12
N ASP A 92 -2.95 1.12 -4.49
CA ASP A 92 -2.67 0.96 -3.05
C ASP A 92 -3.76 1.57 -2.18
N TYR A 93 -4.16 2.80 -2.50
CA TYR A 93 -5.24 3.49 -1.80
C TYR A 93 -6.58 2.75 -1.99
N GLY A 94 -6.79 2.16 -3.18
CA GLY A 94 -7.96 1.35 -3.48
C GLY A 94 -8.03 0.05 -2.67
N MET A 95 -6.88 -0.62 -2.48
CA MET A 95 -6.76 -1.81 -1.64
C MET A 95 -7.13 -1.50 -0.19
N LEU A 96 -6.50 -0.49 0.42
CA LEU A 96 -6.80 -0.05 1.78
C LEU A 96 -8.26 0.35 1.94
N ARG A 97 -8.79 1.14 1.00
CA ARG A 97 -10.19 1.55 1.05
C ARG A 97 -11.15 0.36 1.00
N ASN A 98 -10.83 -0.68 0.24
CA ASN A 98 -11.65 -1.88 0.18
C ASN A 98 -11.59 -2.70 1.47
N GLU A 99 -10.41 -2.86 2.07
CA GLU A 99 -10.26 -3.55 3.35
C GLU A 99 -11.00 -2.80 4.48
N PHE A 100 -10.81 -1.50 4.60
CA PHE A 100 -11.52 -0.68 5.58
C PHE A 100 -13.04 -0.66 5.35
N ARG A 101 -13.49 -0.62 4.08
CA ARG A 101 -14.93 -0.71 3.77
C ARG A 101 -15.53 -2.02 4.25
N ALA A 102 -14.79 -3.14 4.18
CA ALA A 102 -15.25 -4.42 4.71
C ALA A 102 -15.40 -4.40 6.24
N LEU A 103 -14.65 -3.54 6.93
CA LEU A 103 -14.78 -3.27 8.36
C LEU A 103 -15.81 -2.18 8.71
N GLY A 104 -16.53 -1.64 7.72
CA GLY A 104 -17.51 -0.57 7.93
C GLY A 104 -16.91 0.83 8.10
N TYR A 105 -15.63 1.03 7.74
CA TYR A 105 -14.94 2.31 7.83
C TYR A 105 -14.68 2.91 6.42
N ASP A 106 -14.90 4.21 6.26
CA ASP A 106 -14.63 4.92 4.99
C ASP A 106 -13.24 5.56 5.03
N PHE A 107 -12.24 4.85 4.52
CA PHE A 107 -10.85 5.32 4.47
C PHE A 107 -10.71 6.53 3.53
N ARG A 108 -10.55 7.72 4.11
CA ARG A 108 -10.49 9.01 3.43
C ARG A 108 -9.35 9.88 3.95
N PHE A 109 -8.22 9.85 3.27
CA PHE A 109 -7.06 10.70 3.51
C PHE A 109 -6.69 11.50 2.25
N PRO A 110 -6.10 12.70 2.40
CA PRO A 110 -5.43 13.37 1.30
C PRO A 110 -4.38 12.44 0.70
N HIS A 111 -4.31 12.34 -0.63
CA HIS A 111 -3.39 11.44 -1.28
C HIS A 111 -2.75 12.03 -2.55
N LEU A 112 -1.54 11.57 -2.85
CA LEU A 112 -0.72 12.01 -3.96
C LEU A 112 -0.19 10.80 -4.74
N CYS A 113 -0.26 10.90 -6.07
CA CYS A 113 0.26 9.89 -6.98
C CYS A 113 1.63 10.33 -7.51
N THR A 114 2.68 9.56 -7.22
CA THR A 114 4.03 9.92 -7.68
C THR A 114 4.17 9.78 -9.19
N VAL A 115 3.42 8.90 -9.86
CA VAL A 115 3.37 8.85 -11.35
C VAL A 115 2.86 10.18 -11.92
N ARG A 116 1.79 10.75 -11.32
CA ARG A 116 1.23 12.02 -11.78
C ARG A 116 2.17 13.18 -11.51
N ALA A 117 2.80 13.18 -10.33
CA ALA A 117 3.80 14.18 -9.98
C ALA A 117 5.02 14.10 -10.91
N ALA A 118 5.56 12.90 -11.13
CA ALA A 118 6.71 12.65 -11.98
C ALA A 118 6.48 13.12 -13.42
N ARG A 119 5.31 12.87 -14.01
CA ARG A 119 4.96 13.40 -15.35
C ARG A 119 5.02 14.91 -15.45
N TYR A 120 4.78 15.62 -14.34
CA TYR A 120 4.85 17.07 -14.29
C TYR A 120 6.27 17.57 -14.06
N VAL A 121 7.02 16.95 -13.14
CA VAL A 121 8.36 17.41 -12.75
C VAL A 121 9.50 16.86 -13.62
N LEU A 122 9.29 15.71 -14.28
CA LEU A 122 10.25 15.00 -15.11
C LEU A 122 9.59 14.64 -16.46
N PRO A 123 9.27 15.63 -17.31
CA PRO A 123 8.58 15.37 -18.57
C PRO A 123 9.49 14.64 -19.58
N GLY A 124 8.88 13.88 -20.49
CA GLY A 124 9.57 13.29 -21.66
C GLY A 124 9.98 11.82 -21.54
N HIS A 125 9.68 11.13 -20.44
CA HIS A 125 9.93 9.69 -20.31
C HIS A 125 8.85 8.84 -21.00
N ASP A 126 9.28 7.75 -21.66
CA ASP A 126 8.38 6.76 -22.29
C ASP A 126 7.58 5.95 -21.25
N SER A 127 8.14 5.80 -20.05
CA SER A 127 7.51 5.11 -18.93
C SER A 127 7.84 5.80 -17.62
N TYR A 128 6.88 5.77 -16.71
CA TYR A 128 7.00 6.32 -15.36
C TYR A 128 6.83 5.23 -14.31
N SER A 129 7.02 3.95 -14.67
CA SER A 129 7.08 2.88 -13.67
C SER A 129 8.35 3.04 -12.84
N LEU A 130 8.30 2.72 -11.55
CA LEU A 130 9.38 2.98 -10.60
C LEU A 130 10.77 2.50 -11.06
N GLY A 131 10.87 1.33 -11.70
CA GLY A 131 12.16 0.79 -12.20
C GLY A 131 12.61 1.29 -13.57
N LYS A 132 11.90 2.24 -14.19
CA LYS A 132 12.19 2.77 -15.54
C LYS A 132 12.39 4.30 -15.57
N ILE A 133 12.36 4.93 -14.40
CA ILE A 133 12.69 6.34 -14.19
C ILE A 133 13.87 6.40 -13.22
#